data_AF-A0A1Z9GJT5-F1
#
_entry.id   AF-A0A1Z9GJT5-F1
#
_cell.length_a   1.000
_cell.length_b   1.000
_cell.length_c   1.000
_cell.angle_alpha   90.00
_cell.angle_beta   90.00
_cell.angle_gamma   90.00
#
_symmetry.space_group_name_H-M   'P 1'
#
loop_
_entity.id
_entity.type
_entity.pdbx_description
1 polymer ?
#
loop_
_entity_poly.entity_id
_entity_poly.type
_entity_poly.pdbx_seq_one_letter_code
_entity_poly.pdbx_strand_id
1 'polypeptide(L)'
;MNNERNETRDNAAAIGIGAMIVFIALILVAAVAAAVIIQTAEKLQQNAQSAGDDTQEQMSTKVVLLSTVIWDMTGGTETLFSTFELAAGSNPVVPGDVSYTVVCDDGAGGTAFAAGNFGGAEDHTGDGTGGALASLDPGTTYVVQMDVSNCVPTANTANILVLSVVGGGQTYEELQYGSSPAVGDVVV
;
A
#
# COMPACT_ATOMS: atom_id res chain seq x y z
N MET A 1 -39.62 -76.52 2.74
CA MET A 1 -40.65 -75.49 2.46
C MET A 1 -40.71 -74.35 3.48
N ASN A 2 -40.90 -74.57 4.80
CA ASN A 2 -40.91 -73.45 5.77
C ASN A 2 -39.50 -72.98 6.19
N ASN A 3 -38.51 -73.87 6.21
CA ASN A 3 -37.12 -73.53 6.57
C ASN A 3 -36.43 -72.67 5.49
N GLU A 4 -36.60 -73.02 4.20
CA GLU A 4 -36.01 -72.29 3.07
C GLU A 4 -36.57 -70.86 2.90
N ARG A 5 -37.84 -70.65 3.28
CA ARG A 5 -38.47 -69.33 3.33
C ARG A 5 -37.98 -68.47 4.50
N ASN A 6 -37.44 -69.08 5.57
CA ASN A 6 -36.91 -68.34 6.71
C ASN A 6 -35.48 -67.88 6.42
N GLU A 7 -34.64 -68.74 5.84
CA GLU A 7 -33.26 -68.37 5.46
C GLU A 7 -33.21 -67.28 4.37
N THR A 8 -34.14 -67.27 3.42
CA THR A 8 -34.24 -66.17 2.43
C THR A 8 -34.66 -64.85 3.06
N ARG A 9 -35.48 -64.86 4.12
CA ARG A 9 -35.89 -63.66 4.86
C ARG A 9 -34.77 -63.12 5.74
N ASP A 10 -34.02 -64.00 6.41
CA ASP A 10 -32.87 -63.62 7.23
C ASP A 10 -31.73 -63.03 6.37
N ASN A 11 -31.50 -63.60 5.18
CA ASN A 11 -30.57 -63.01 4.20
C ASN A 11 -31.04 -61.63 3.71
N ALA A 12 -32.33 -61.45 3.42
CA ALA A 12 -32.86 -60.14 3.04
C ALA A 12 -32.74 -59.10 4.17
N ALA A 13 -32.97 -59.52 5.43
CA ALA A 13 -32.78 -58.67 6.60
C ALA A 13 -31.30 -58.29 6.79
N ALA A 14 -30.36 -59.23 6.63
CA ALA A 14 -28.93 -58.98 6.72
C ALA A 14 -28.44 -58.00 5.63
N ILE A 15 -28.93 -58.12 4.39
CA ILE A 15 -28.64 -57.18 3.29
C ILE A 15 -29.17 -55.78 3.63
N GLY A 16 -30.38 -55.68 4.20
CA GLY A 16 -30.97 -54.41 4.62
C GLY A 16 -30.15 -53.69 5.69
N ILE A 17 -29.63 -54.42 6.68
CA ILE A 17 -28.73 -53.86 7.69
C ILE A 17 -27.41 -53.41 7.06
N GLY A 18 -26.83 -54.20 6.15
CA GLY A 18 -25.63 -53.82 5.40
C GLY A 18 -25.82 -52.54 4.59
N ALA A 19 -26.97 -52.40 3.92
CA ALA A 19 -27.33 -51.21 3.17
C ALA A 19 -27.48 -49.97 4.05
N MET A 20 -28.11 -50.09 5.23
CA MET A 20 -28.20 -48.99 6.19
C MET A 20 -26.84 -48.54 6.72
N ILE A 21 -25.92 -49.47 6.99
CA ILE A 21 -24.57 -49.15 7.45
C ILE A 21 -23.82 -48.34 6.39
N VAL A 22 -23.86 -48.78 5.13
CA VAL A 22 -23.21 -48.06 4.02
C VAL A 22 -23.85 -46.69 3.81
N PHE A 23 -25.18 -46.58 3.94
CA PHE A 23 -25.89 -45.31 3.83
C PHE A 23 -25.43 -44.29 4.88
N ILE A 24 -25.31 -44.72 6.15
CA ILE A 24 -24.81 -43.86 7.23
C ILE A 24 -23.34 -43.47 6.98
N ALA A 25 -22.50 -44.42 6.57
CA ALA A 25 -21.10 -44.15 6.25
C ALA A 25 -20.95 -43.10 5.13
N LEU A 26 -21.77 -43.21 4.07
CA LEU A 26 -21.76 -42.24 2.97
C LEU A 26 -22.19 -40.84 3.42
N ILE A 27 -23.18 -40.73 4.31
CA ILE A 27 -23.60 -39.45 4.89
C ILE A 27 -22.45 -38.81 5.69
N LEU A 28 -21.74 -39.59 6.49
CA LEU A 28 -20.62 -39.08 7.29
C LEU A 28 -19.46 -38.60 6.41
N VAL A 29 -19.12 -39.35 5.35
CA VAL A 29 -18.09 -38.93 4.38
C VAL A 29 -18.52 -37.65 3.64
N ALA A 30 -19.79 -37.59 3.22
CA ALA A 30 -20.34 -36.41 2.56
C ALA A 30 -20.31 -35.17 3.46
N ALA A 31 -20.60 -35.32 4.75
CA ALA A 31 -20.55 -34.23 5.72
C ALA A 31 -19.13 -33.67 5.90
N VAL A 32 -18.11 -34.54 6.02
CA VAL A 32 -16.71 -34.11 6.12
C VAL A 32 -16.26 -33.42 4.84
N ALA A 33 -16.59 -33.98 3.67
CA ALA A 33 -16.26 -33.37 2.38
C ALA A 33 -16.91 -31.98 2.22
N ALA A 34 -18.19 -31.83 2.59
CA ALA A 34 -18.89 -30.56 2.56
C ALA A 34 -18.24 -29.52 3.47
N ALA A 35 -17.85 -29.91 4.69
CA ALA A 35 -17.17 -29.02 5.63
C ALA A 35 -15.84 -28.48 5.06
N VAL A 36 -15.02 -29.34 4.44
CA VAL A 36 -13.76 -28.92 3.82
C VAL A 36 -14.00 -28.00 2.61
N ILE A 37 -15.01 -28.31 1.78
CA ILE A 37 -15.37 -27.46 0.63
C ILE A 37 -15.79 -26.07 1.13
N ILE A 38 -16.66 -25.99 2.13
CA ILE A 38 -17.12 -24.72 2.71
C ILE A 38 -15.94 -23.94 3.29
N GLN A 39 -15.10 -24.57 4.11
CA GLN A 39 -13.93 -23.92 4.70
C GLN A 39 -12.98 -23.36 3.65
N THR A 40 -12.75 -24.11 2.57
CA THR A 40 -11.89 -23.66 1.47
C THR A 40 -12.53 -22.49 0.73
N ALA A 41 -13.84 -22.57 0.47
CA ALA A 41 -14.58 -21.49 -0.17
C ALA A 41 -14.60 -20.21 0.68
N GLU A 42 -14.77 -20.31 1.99
CA GLU A 42 -14.73 -19.18 2.93
C GLU A 42 -13.34 -18.56 2.98
N LYS A 43 -12.28 -19.40 3.07
CA LYS A 43 -10.91 -18.91 3.05
C LYS A 43 -10.58 -18.19 1.73
N LEU A 44 -11.01 -18.74 0.60
CA LEU A 44 -10.83 -18.09 -0.70
C LEU A 44 -11.58 -16.76 -0.78
N GLN A 45 -12.78 -16.67 -0.22
CA GLN A 45 -13.55 -15.42 -0.16
C GLN A 45 -12.88 -14.37 0.73
N GLN A 46 -12.39 -14.76 1.91
CA GLN A 46 -11.66 -13.85 2.81
C GLN A 46 -10.36 -13.36 2.16
N ASN A 47 -9.60 -14.25 1.53
CA ASN A 47 -8.39 -13.88 0.81
C ASN A 47 -8.70 -12.95 -0.38
N ALA A 48 -9.78 -13.24 -1.13
CA ALA A 48 -10.19 -12.40 -2.25
C ALA A 48 -10.64 -11.00 -1.77
N GLN A 49 -11.31 -10.92 -0.63
CA GLN A 49 -11.72 -9.65 -0.02
C GLN A 49 -10.50 -8.86 0.46
N SER A 50 -9.61 -9.49 1.24
CA SER A 50 -8.38 -8.84 1.71
C SER A 50 -7.51 -8.35 0.56
N ALA A 51 -7.32 -9.17 -0.49
CA ALA A 51 -6.57 -8.74 -1.67
C ALA A 51 -7.28 -7.59 -2.41
N GLY A 52 -8.62 -7.60 -2.45
CA GLY A 52 -9.42 -6.51 -2.98
C GLY A 52 -9.20 -5.21 -2.20
N ASP A 53 -9.26 -5.28 -0.87
CA ASP A 53 -9.05 -4.15 0.03
C ASP A 53 -7.61 -3.61 -0.10
N ASP A 54 -6.58 -4.47 -0.10
CA ASP A 54 -5.18 -4.08 -0.29
C ASP A 54 -4.95 -3.40 -1.65
N THR A 55 -5.55 -3.91 -2.73
CA THR A 55 -5.42 -3.30 -4.06
C THR A 55 -6.17 -1.97 -4.15
N GLN A 56 -7.30 -1.84 -3.46
CA GLN A 56 -8.02 -0.57 -3.39
C GLN A 56 -7.20 0.46 -2.63
N GLU A 57 -6.59 0.08 -1.50
CA GLU A 57 -5.72 0.96 -0.73
C GLU A 57 -4.48 1.39 -1.52
N GLN A 58 -3.82 0.47 -2.22
CA GLN A 58 -2.68 0.80 -3.09
C GLN A 58 -3.03 1.75 -4.24
N MET A 59 -4.26 1.70 -4.74
CA MET A 59 -4.72 2.57 -5.83
C MET A 59 -5.25 3.91 -5.34
N SER A 60 -5.85 3.94 -4.15
CA SER A 60 -6.51 5.12 -3.58
C SER A 60 -5.54 5.98 -2.78
N THR A 61 -4.65 5.36 -2.01
CA THR A 61 -3.72 6.04 -1.12
C THR A 61 -2.48 6.46 -1.90
N LYS A 62 -2.41 7.74 -2.27
CA LYS A 62 -1.21 8.35 -2.86
C LYS A 62 -1.06 9.78 -2.36
N VAL A 63 0.17 10.28 -2.38
CA VAL A 63 0.48 11.68 -2.07
C VAL A 63 0.47 12.47 -3.36
N VAL A 64 -0.23 13.59 -3.38
CA VAL A 64 -0.25 14.53 -4.50
C VAL A 64 0.59 15.74 -4.10
N LEU A 65 1.60 16.03 -4.92
CA LEU A 65 2.40 17.23 -4.78
C LEU A 65 1.62 18.42 -5.35
N LEU A 66 1.51 19.51 -4.59
CA LEU A 66 0.82 20.73 -5.05
C LEU A 66 1.81 21.76 -5.56
N SER A 67 2.89 22.01 -4.80
CA SER A 67 3.99 22.87 -5.23
C SER A 67 5.23 22.59 -4.42
N THR A 68 6.39 22.78 -5.04
CA THR A 68 7.69 22.68 -4.36
C THR A 68 8.52 23.90 -4.67
N VAL A 69 9.10 24.49 -3.62
CA VAL A 69 9.96 25.68 -3.71
C VAL A 69 11.31 25.41 -3.10
N ILE A 70 12.34 26.08 -3.60
CA ILE A 70 13.67 26.02 -2.99
C ILE A 70 13.65 26.83 -1.70
N TRP A 71 13.96 26.20 -0.57
CA TRP A 71 13.91 26.84 0.75
C TRP A 71 15.29 27.27 1.23
N ASP A 72 16.28 26.39 1.08
CA ASP A 72 17.67 26.68 1.43
C ASP A 72 18.61 26.15 0.35
N MET A 73 19.65 26.93 0.05
CA MET A 73 20.75 26.58 -0.86
C MET A 73 22.11 26.70 -0.17
N THR A 74 22.13 26.71 1.16
CA THR A 74 23.36 26.72 1.95
C THR A 74 24.07 25.37 1.78
N GLY A 75 25.35 25.44 1.42
CA GLY A 75 26.15 24.26 1.06
C GLY A 75 26.11 23.15 2.11
N GLY A 76 25.54 22.00 1.75
CA GLY A 76 25.42 20.82 2.60
C GLY A 76 24.16 20.76 3.47
N THR A 77 23.23 21.72 3.31
CA THR A 77 21.93 21.79 3.99
C THR A 77 20.82 22.23 3.04
N GLU A 78 20.95 21.90 1.75
CA GLU A 78 19.98 22.26 0.72
C GLU A 78 18.64 21.59 0.98
N THR A 79 17.57 22.38 0.99
CA THR A 79 16.22 21.89 1.29
C THR A 79 15.19 22.41 0.32
N LEU A 80 14.22 21.55 0.00
CA LEU A 80 13.03 21.91 -0.76
C LEU A 80 11.83 21.95 0.18
N PHE A 81 11.10 23.06 0.18
CA PHE A 81 9.84 23.16 0.88
C PHE A 81 8.72 22.70 -0.03
N SER A 82 8.05 21.62 0.33
CA SER A 82 7.02 20.99 -0.47
C SER A 82 5.67 21.07 0.22
N THR A 83 4.68 21.51 -0.55
CA THR A 83 3.28 21.51 -0.17
C THR A 83 2.58 20.35 -0.84
N PHE A 84 1.90 19.51 -0.07
CA PHE A 84 1.29 18.29 -0.56
C PHE A 84 -0.06 18.01 0.12
N GLU A 85 -0.84 17.12 -0.48
CA GLU A 85 -2.06 16.58 0.11
C GLU A 85 -2.16 15.08 -0.19
N LEU A 86 -2.96 14.35 0.58
CA LEU A 86 -3.33 12.99 0.20
C LEU A 86 -4.47 13.02 -0.83
N ALA A 87 -4.43 12.07 -1.77
CA ALA A 87 -5.49 11.94 -2.77
C ALA A 87 -6.87 11.72 -2.13
N ALA A 88 -7.90 12.25 -2.79
CA ALA A 88 -9.27 12.07 -2.35
C ALA A 88 -9.64 10.57 -2.27
N GLY A 89 -10.15 10.14 -1.12
CA GLY A 89 -10.50 8.75 -0.86
C GLY A 89 -9.35 7.89 -0.31
N SER A 90 -8.18 8.46 -0.03
CA SER A 90 -7.15 7.75 0.73
C SER A 90 -7.62 7.47 2.15
N ASN A 91 -7.04 6.44 2.77
CA ASN A 91 -7.09 6.33 4.22
C ASN A 91 -6.06 7.29 4.83
N PRO A 92 -6.17 7.64 6.13
CA PRO A 92 -5.14 8.41 6.80
C PRO A 92 -3.80 7.65 6.85
N VAL A 93 -2.69 8.37 6.68
CA VAL A 93 -1.34 7.78 6.59
C VAL A 93 -0.43 8.43 7.62
N VAL A 94 0.43 7.66 8.26
CA VAL A 94 1.43 8.23 9.19
C VAL A 94 2.52 8.95 8.37
N PRO A 95 2.93 10.17 8.73
CA PRO A 95 3.94 10.91 7.95
C PRO A 95 5.26 10.15 7.76
N GLY A 96 5.67 9.32 8.73
CA GLY A 96 6.87 8.47 8.62
C GLY A 96 6.78 7.37 7.56
N ASP A 97 5.56 6.98 7.15
CA ASP A 97 5.30 5.97 6.11
C ASP A 97 5.25 6.57 4.70
N VAL A 98 5.36 7.91 4.59
CA VAL A 98 5.56 8.60 3.33
C VAL A 98 7.04 8.91 3.17
N SER A 99 7.66 8.35 2.13
CA SER A 99 9.06 8.54 1.80
C SER A 99 9.20 9.30 0.50
N TYR A 100 10.25 10.10 0.39
CA TYR A 100 10.63 10.76 -0.85
C TYR A 100 12.00 10.29 -1.30
N THR A 101 12.22 10.30 -2.61
CA THR A 101 13.53 10.07 -3.22
C THR A 101 13.67 10.98 -4.42
N VAL A 102 14.63 11.89 -4.36
CA VAL A 102 15.07 12.72 -5.48
C VAL A 102 16.25 12.04 -6.14
N VAL A 103 16.15 11.81 -7.45
CA VAL A 103 17.20 11.27 -8.29
C VAL A 103 17.79 12.41 -9.11
N CYS A 104 19.11 12.55 -9.06
CA CYS A 104 19.85 13.60 -9.75
C CYS A 104 21.14 13.06 -10.36
N ASP A 105 21.81 13.86 -11.20
CA ASP A 105 23.17 13.60 -11.64
C ASP A 105 24.16 14.00 -10.51
N ASP A 106 25.21 13.21 -10.30
CA ASP A 106 26.24 13.47 -9.29
C ASP A 106 27.23 14.58 -9.68
N GLY A 107 27.03 15.23 -10.84
CA GLY A 107 27.91 16.24 -11.41
C GLY A 107 29.17 15.66 -12.08
N ALA A 108 29.33 14.34 -12.03
CA ALA A 108 30.42 13.57 -12.65
C ALA A 108 29.89 12.55 -13.68
N GLY A 109 28.60 12.60 -14.03
CA GLY A 109 27.95 11.70 -14.99
C GLY A 109 27.47 10.38 -14.39
N GLY A 110 27.43 10.27 -13.06
CA GLY A 110 26.78 9.21 -12.30
C GLY A 110 25.45 9.66 -11.70
N THR A 111 24.75 8.76 -11.02
CA THR A 111 23.46 9.04 -10.37
C THR A 111 23.64 9.23 -8.86
N ALA A 112 23.16 10.35 -8.35
CA ALA A 112 23.04 10.63 -6.92
C ALA A 112 21.57 10.58 -6.46
N PHE A 113 21.39 10.39 -5.15
CA PHE A 113 20.08 10.27 -4.53
C PHE A 113 20.02 11.10 -3.24
N ALA A 114 18.94 11.87 -3.08
CA ALA A 114 18.53 12.43 -1.80
C ALA A 114 17.23 11.77 -1.37
N ALA A 115 17.19 11.20 -0.18
CA ALA A 115 16.03 10.44 0.28
C ALA A 115 15.77 10.73 1.75
N GLY A 116 14.50 10.67 2.11
CA GLY A 116 14.03 10.87 3.47
C GLY A 116 12.55 10.49 3.58
N ASN A 117 11.94 10.85 4.70
CA ASN A 117 10.52 10.65 4.93
C ASN A 117 9.84 11.95 5.36
N PHE A 118 8.51 11.91 5.43
CA PHE A 118 7.71 13.06 5.83
C PHE A 118 7.54 13.12 7.35
N GLY A 119 8.43 12.52 8.13
CA GLY A 119 8.40 12.58 9.59
C GLY A 119 8.46 14.01 10.14
N GLY A 120 9.01 14.96 9.38
CA GLY A 120 9.03 16.39 9.69
C GLY A 120 7.76 17.16 9.29
N ALA A 121 6.79 16.52 8.63
CA ALA A 121 5.63 17.21 8.08
C ALA A 121 4.76 17.88 9.15
N GLU A 122 4.16 19.00 8.75
CA GLU A 122 3.31 19.85 9.57
C GLU A 122 2.07 20.31 8.79
N ASP A 123 1.11 20.91 9.50
CA ASP A 123 0.02 21.66 8.88
C ASP A 123 0.60 22.80 8.01
N HIS A 124 -0.12 23.22 6.96
CA HIS A 124 0.31 24.21 5.97
C HIS A 124 0.80 25.54 6.56
N THR A 125 0.46 25.85 7.82
CA THR A 125 0.95 27.06 8.51
C THR A 125 2.34 26.92 9.14
N GLY A 126 2.92 25.72 9.13
CA GLY A 126 4.21 25.39 9.74
C GLY A 126 5.42 25.73 8.87
N ASP A 127 6.60 25.33 9.35
CA ASP A 127 7.86 25.40 8.61
C ASP A 127 8.26 24.05 7.99
N GLY A 128 7.52 22.98 8.29
CA GLY A 128 7.73 21.66 7.72
C GLY A 128 8.89 20.90 8.34
N THR A 129 9.32 21.26 9.55
CA THR A 129 10.42 20.60 10.29
C THR A 129 10.04 20.08 11.68
N GLY A 130 8.92 20.51 12.27
CA GLY A 130 8.61 20.20 13.67
C GLY A 130 7.99 18.84 13.94
N GLY A 131 7.57 18.08 12.92
CA GLY A 131 7.31 16.63 13.01
C GLY A 131 6.30 16.20 14.09
N ALA A 132 5.19 16.91 14.20
CA ALA A 132 4.19 16.70 15.26
C ALA A 132 2.89 16.02 14.80
N LEU A 133 2.77 15.67 13.52
CA LEU A 133 1.56 15.05 12.98
C LEU A 133 1.50 13.57 13.32
N ALA A 134 0.40 13.15 13.97
CA ALA A 134 0.13 11.73 14.21
C ALA A 134 -0.36 11.00 12.96
N SER A 135 -1.02 11.73 12.06
CA SER A 135 -1.60 11.22 10.82
C SER A 135 -1.75 12.36 9.81
N LEU A 136 -1.67 12.01 8.53
CA LEU A 136 -2.02 12.81 7.38
C LEU A 136 -3.41 12.38 6.93
N ASP A 137 -4.36 13.30 6.91
CA ASP A 137 -5.74 13.04 6.48
C ASP A 137 -5.96 13.51 5.02
N PRO A 138 -6.86 12.84 4.27
CA PRO A 138 -7.24 13.29 2.93
C PRO A 138 -8.01 14.62 2.97
N GLY A 139 -7.70 15.51 2.01
CA GLY A 139 -8.37 16.81 1.87
C GLY A 139 -7.82 17.91 2.79
N THR A 140 -6.78 17.63 3.56
CA THR A 140 -5.97 18.62 4.26
C THR A 140 -4.62 18.80 3.58
N THR A 141 -4.19 20.05 3.48
CA THR A 141 -2.88 20.40 2.91
C THR A 141 -1.84 20.41 4.01
N TYR A 142 -0.70 19.80 3.73
CA TYR A 142 0.44 19.72 4.63
C TYR A 142 1.70 20.26 3.96
N VAL A 143 2.70 20.56 4.77
CA VAL A 143 4.01 21.04 4.31
C VAL A 143 5.13 20.24 4.95
N VAL A 144 6.21 20.06 4.20
CA VAL A 144 7.42 19.37 4.67
C VAL A 144 8.65 19.96 4.00
N GLN A 145 9.75 20.02 4.73
CA GLN A 145 11.07 20.27 4.14
C GLN A 145 11.77 18.97 3.82
N MET A 146 12.13 18.81 2.55
CA MET A 146 12.91 17.68 2.05
C MET A 146 14.38 18.09 1.97
N ASP A 147 15.24 17.36 2.67
CA ASP A 147 16.69 17.46 2.52
C ASP A 147 17.10 16.93 1.15
N VAL A 148 17.76 17.79 0.37
CA VAL A 148 18.33 17.52 -0.94
C VAL A 148 19.81 17.86 -1.02
N SER A 149 20.53 17.79 0.11
CA SER A 149 21.97 18.05 0.19
C SER A 149 22.81 17.23 -0.81
N ASN A 150 22.38 16.00 -1.12
CA ASN A 150 23.01 15.14 -2.12
C ASN A 150 22.55 15.41 -3.56
N CYS A 151 21.51 16.23 -3.76
CA CYS A 151 20.92 16.58 -5.04
C CYS A 151 20.70 18.09 -5.15
N VAL A 152 21.81 18.84 -5.08
CA VAL A 152 21.82 20.29 -5.10
C VAL A 152 21.10 20.84 -6.35
N PRO A 153 20.13 21.76 -6.21
CA PRO A 153 19.51 22.47 -7.32
C PRO A 153 20.57 23.16 -8.21
N THR A 154 20.68 22.72 -9.46
CA THR A 154 21.65 23.25 -10.43
C THR A 154 20.94 23.88 -11.62
N ALA A 155 21.57 24.87 -12.24
CA ALA A 155 20.91 25.63 -13.30
C ALA A 155 20.64 24.76 -14.55
N ASN A 156 19.41 24.85 -15.09
CA ASN A 156 18.96 24.12 -16.28
C ASN A 156 19.06 22.59 -16.15
N THR A 157 18.89 22.05 -14.94
CA THR A 157 18.81 20.60 -14.72
C THR A 157 17.40 20.22 -14.28
N ALA A 158 17.06 18.95 -14.52
CA ALA A 158 15.82 18.35 -14.10
C ALA A 158 16.13 17.15 -13.22
N ASN A 159 15.59 17.14 -12.00
CA ASN A 159 15.69 16.00 -11.08
C ASN A 159 14.35 15.28 -11.01
N ILE A 160 14.38 13.97 -10.79
CA ILE A 160 13.15 13.19 -10.67
C ILE A 160 12.84 13.02 -9.18
N LEU A 161 11.68 13.51 -8.75
CA LEU A 161 11.14 13.25 -7.42
C LEU A 161 10.16 12.07 -7.48
N VAL A 162 10.41 11.08 -6.65
CA VAL A 162 9.51 9.95 -6.42
C VAL A 162 9.01 10.03 -5.00
N LEU A 163 7.69 10.12 -4.83
CA LEU A 163 7.02 9.99 -3.55
C LEU A 163 6.45 8.59 -3.43
N SER A 164 6.65 7.99 -2.26
CA SER A 164 6.19 6.65 -1.97
C SER A 164 5.43 6.58 -0.66
N VAL A 165 4.33 5.84 -0.65
CA VAL A 165 3.56 5.56 0.55
C VAL A 165 3.59 4.06 0.85
N VAL A 166 3.91 3.68 2.09
CA VAL A 166 3.83 2.27 2.50
C VAL A 166 2.38 1.80 2.43
N GLY A 167 2.12 0.72 1.68
CA GLY A 167 0.76 0.22 1.44
C GLY A 167 -0.06 1.04 0.45
N GLY A 168 0.49 2.15 -0.04
CA GLY A 168 -0.11 3.02 -1.05
C GLY A 168 0.58 2.95 -2.41
N GLY A 169 0.25 3.92 -3.25
CA GLY A 169 0.83 4.14 -4.55
C GLY A 169 2.03 5.09 -4.53
N GLN A 170 2.69 5.17 -5.68
CA GLN A 170 3.80 6.09 -5.92
C GLN A 170 3.33 7.28 -6.76
N THR A 171 3.92 8.45 -6.52
CA THR A 171 3.77 9.64 -7.36
C THR A 171 5.13 10.03 -7.91
N TYR A 172 5.16 10.44 -9.18
CA TYR A 172 6.36 10.86 -9.88
C TYR A 172 6.19 12.31 -10.30
N GLU A 173 7.16 13.14 -9.96
CA GLU A 173 7.22 14.55 -10.33
C GLU A 173 8.61 14.89 -10.87
N GLU A 174 8.69 15.84 -11.79
CA GLU A 174 9.95 16.32 -12.33
C GLU A 174 10.24 17.72 -11.78
N LEU A 175 11.31 17.84 -10.99
CA LEU A 175 11.76 19.11 -10.42
C LEU A 175 12.59 19.84 -11.47
N GLN A 176 12.03 20.90 -12.06
CA GLN A 176 12.69 21.69 -13.09
C GLN A 176 13.35 22.92 -12.48
N TYR A 177 14.69 23.01 -12.61
CA TYR A 177 15.43 24.16 -12.13
C TYR A 177 15.70 25.15 -13.27
N GLY A 178 15.36 26.42 -13.03
CA GLY A 178 15.59 27.50 -13.99
C GLY A 178 17.07 27.77 -14.28
N SER A 179 17.35 28.81 -15.07
CA SER A 179 18.73 29.17 -15.46
C SER A 179 19.59 29.73 -14.33
N SER A 180 18.97 30.08 -13.19
CA SER A 180 19.64 30.59 -11.99
C SER A 180 18.78 30.25 -10.77
N PRO A 181 18.76 29.00 -10.29
CA PRO A 181 17.96 28.60 -9.15
C PRO A 181 18.36 29.41 -7.92
N ALA A 182 17.37 30.00 -7.26
CA ALA A 182 17.51 30.77 -6.03
C ALA A 182 16.46 30.35 -5.00
N VAL A 183 16.70 30.69 -3.74
CA VAL A 183 15.72 30.51 -2.66
C VAL A 183 14.44 31.27 -2.99
N GLY A 184 13.30 30.57 -2.89
CA GLY A 184 11.97 31.05 -3.24
C GLY A 184 11.52 30.70 -4.67
N ASP A 185 12.39 30.16 -5.52
CA ASP A 185 11.99 29.69 -6.84
C ASP A 185 11.11 28.46 -6.75
N VAL A 186 10.03 28.46 -7.52
CA VAL A 186 9.12 27.33 -7.69
C VAL A 186 9.70 26.36 -8.72
N VAL A 187 9.81 25.09 -8.34
CA VAL A 187 10.40 24.03 -9.16
C VAL A 187 9.40 22.96 -9.58
N VAL A 188 8.17 23.05 -9.03
CA VAL A 188 6.94 22.34 -9.42
C VAL A 188 5.75 23.27 -9.28
#